data_AF-A0A9W8RTA6-F1
#
_entry.id   AF-A0A9W8RTA6-F1
#
_cell.length_a   1.000
_cell.length_b   1.000
_cell.length_c   1.000
_cell.angle_alpha   90.00
_cell.angle_beta   90.00
_cell.angle_gamma   90.00
#
_symmetry.space_group_name_H-M   'P 1'
#
loop_
_entity.id
_entity.type
_entity.pdbx_description
1 polymer ?
#
loop_
_entity_poly.entity_id
_entity_poly.type
_entity_poly.pdbx_seq_one_letter_code
_entity_poly.pdbx_strand_id
1 'polypeptide(L)'
;MRAYFEDPASVNQPTTPLPRSPILIDSVEQEEAIRSFWMTEMLDSILTIGLPDQYTHGDPPLSIRLPCMESLWSSGAVLQEQPASPRPQYSSGFSLCIMLAVEELRVVRTFLKKPYELSRLEQRLDWQSEAQRIDERLTNWREEFVANVFQLINYEKEYVPRGEMEPFFTLTNCLLNMYSPLKRVSQRVSQANTEGGSEHSSPYYNRWPRCQKR
;
A
#
# COMPACT_ATOMS: atom_id res chain seq x y z
N MET A 1 33.25 -74.32 9.52
CA MET A 1 34.47 -74.05 10.32
C MET A 1 35.10 -72.77 9.78
N ARG A 2 35.50 -71.85 10.67
CA ARG A 2 35.80 -70.39 10.50
C ARG A 2 34.54 -69.52 10.56
N ALA A 3 34.04 -69.14 11.75
CA ALA A 3 34.59 -68.33 12.86
C ALA A 3 34.41 -66.82 12.62
N TYR A 4 33.52 -66.27 13.44
CA TYR A 4 33.24 -64.86 13.67
C TYR A 4 34.44 -64.14 14.28
N PHE A 5 34.61 -62.86 13.95
CA PHE A 5 35.21 -61.85 14.82
C PHE A 5 34.54 -60.50 14.51
N GLU A 6 33.68 -60.06 15.41
CA GLU A 6 33.30 -58.64 15.57
C GLU A 6 34.27 -57.95 16.56
N ASP A 7 34.14 -56.62 16.60
CA ASP A 7 34.54 -55.62 17.61
C ASP A 7 35.75 -54.69 17.32
N PRO A 8 35.78 -53.43 17.85
CA PRO A 8 34.81 -52.33 17.62
C PRO A 8 35.50 -50.93 17.52
N ALA A 9 34.69 -49.87 17.36
CA ALA A 9 34.96 -48.46 17.73
C ALA A 9 35.95 -47.57 16.92
N SER A 10 35.39 -46.60 16.20
CA SER A 10 35.86 -45.21 15.97
C SER A 10 34.82 -44.54 15.06
N VAL A 11 33.76 -43.86 15.54
CA VAL A 11 33.69 -42.60 16.30
C VAL A 11 34.58 -41.50 15.71
N ASN A 12 33.90 -40.48 15.17
CA ASN A 12 34.31 -39.14 14.77
C ASN A 12 34.91 -38.94 13.36
N GLN A 13 34.04 -38.97 12.34
CA GLN A 13 34.20 -38.00 11.24
C GLN A 13 33.56 -36.69 11.68
N PRO A 14 34.28 -35.55 11.69
CA PRO A 14 33.66 -34.26 11.87
C PRO A 14 32.83 -33.99 10.62
N THR A 15 31.51 -34.06 10.74
CA THR A 15 30.57 -33.47 9.79
C THR A 15 30.96 -32.00 9.70
N THR A 16 31.71 -31.65 8.66
CA THR A 16 32.10 -30.27 8.42
C THR A 16 30.79 -29.49 8.26
N PRO A 17 30.46 -28.54 9.15
CA PRO A 17 29.29 -27.73 8.93
C PRO A 17 29.52 -26.99 7.62
N LEU A 18 28.61 -27.19 6.67
CA LEU A 18 28.53 -26.38 5.45
C LEU A 18 28.69 -24.91 5.87
N PRO A 19 29.56 -24.13 5.21
CA PRO A 19 29.70 -22.72 5.53
C PRO A 19 28.32 -22.09 5.44
N ARG A 20 27.79 -21.63 6.59
CA ARG A 20 26.64 -20.73 6.58
C ARG A 20 27.13 -19.49 5.85
N SER A 21 26.67 -19.31 4.62
CA SER A 21 26.99 -18.14 3.80
C SER A 21 26.69 -16.88 4.61
N PRO A 22 27.67 -15.99 4.87
CA PRO A 22 27.48 -14.81 5.71
C PRO A 22 26.71 -13.67 5.01
N ILE A 23 26.05 -13.93 3.88
CA ILE A 23 25.41 -12.90 3.03
C ILE A 23 23.87 -12.93 3.14
N LEU A 24 23.28 -14.00 3.70
CA LEU A 24 21.84 -14.19 3.68
C LEU A 24 21.10 -13.36 4.75
N ILE A 25 21.73 -13.15 5.91
CA ILE A 25 21.16 -12.40 7.05
C ILE A 25 20.95 -10.93 6.66
N ASP A 26 21.94 -10.33 6.00
CA ASP A 26 21.88 -8.94 5.52
C ASP A 26 20.69 -8.73 4.56
N SER A 27 20.39 -9.67 3.66
CA SER A 27 19.30 -9.51 2.69
C SER A 27 17.91 -9.55 3.33
N VAL A 28 17.76 -10.37 4.36
CA VAL A 28 16.50 -10.57 5.06
C VAL A 28 16.24 -9.39 5.99
N GLU A 29 17.22 -9.03 6.82
CA GLU A 29 17.15 -7.87 7.73
C GLU A 29 16.97 -6.56 6.95
N GLN A 30 17.64 -6.41 5.80
CA GLN A 30 17.45 -5.26 4.91
C GLN A 30 16.01 -5.18 4.39
N GLU A 31 15.43 -6.29 3.95
CA GLU A 31 14.05 -6.33 3.47
C GLU A 31 13.06 -6.08 4.62
N GLU A 32 13.29 -6.62 5.82
CA GLU A 32 12.49 -6.30 7.02
C GLU A 32 12.54 -4.82 7.36
N ALA A 33 13.72 -4.19 7.26
CA ALA A 33 13.87 -2.76 7.47
C ALA A 33 13.11 -1.94 6.42
N ILE A 34 13.21 -2.32 5.13
CA ILE A 34 12.45 -1.68 4.04
C ILE A 34 10.95 -1.79 4.29
N ARG A 35 10.46 -2.99 4.63
CA ARG A 35 9.04 -3.22 4.89
C ARG A 35 8.55 -2.47 6.12
N SER A 36 9.34 -2.44 7.18
CA SER A 36 9.02 -1.70 8.42
C SER A 36 8.97 -0.19 8.18
N PHE A 37 9.92 0.34 7.42
CA PHE A 37 9.93 1.74 6.99
C PHE A 37 8.64 2.06 6.21
N TRP A 38 8.36 1.30 5.15
CA TRP A 38 7.19 1.57 4.31
C TRP A 38 5.86 1.35 5.04
N MET A 39 5.80 0.40 5.98
CA MET A 39 4.62 0.22 6.82
C MET A 39 4.38 1.45 7.69
N THR A 40 5.45 2.02 8.27
CA THR A 40 5.39 3.23 9.09
C THR A 40 4.94 4.43 8.25
N GLU A 41 5.57 4.66 7.10
CA GLU A 41 5.22 5.77 6.20
C GLU A 41 3.80 5.62 5.64
N MET A 42 3.40 4.41 5.27
CA MET A 42 2.04 4.14 4.81
C MET A 42 1.01 4.45 5.90
N LEU A 43 1.24 4.01 7.14
CA LEU A 43 0.33 4.27 8.26
C LEU A 43 0.29 5.75 8.61
N ASP A 44 1.44 6.41 8.73
CA ASP A 44 1.49 7.86 8.95
C ASP A 44 0.72 8.58 7.85
N SER A 45 0.93 8.15 6.60
CA SER A 45 0.28 8.78 5.47
C SER A 45 -1.24 8.64 5.54
N ILE A 46 -1.75 7.46 5.87
CA ILE A 46 -3.19 7.21 6.00
C ILE A 46 -3.79 7.99 7.19
N LEU A 47 -3.10 7.97 8.34
CA LEU A 47 -3.59 8.56 9.60
C LEU A 47 -3.58 10.09 9.58
N THR A 48 -2.68 10.71 8.83
CA THR A 48 -2.54 12.16 8.75
C THR A 48 -3.45 12.82 7.71
N ILE A 49 -4.21 12.06 6.93
CA ILE A 49 -5.17 12.63 5.97
C ILE A 49 -6.28 13.37 6.72
N GLY A 50 -6.38 14.67 6.47
CA GLY A 50 -7.36 15.54 7.12
C GLY A 50 -6.93 16.05 8.50
N LEU A 51 -5.70 15.74 8.95
CA LEU A 51 -5.14 16.34 10.16
C LEU A 51 -4.45 17.70 9.85
N PRO A 52 -4.40 18.62 10.84
CA PRO A 52 -3.63 19.86 10.76
C PRO A 52 -2.12 19.61 10.60
N ASP A 53 -1.42 20.61 10.06
CA ASP A 53 -0.02 20.55 9.62
C ASP A 53 1.00 20.14 10.70
N GLN A 54 0.69 20.38 11.97
CA GLN A 54 1.59 20.13 13.10
C GLN A 54 1.93 18.64 13.37
N TYR A 55 1.30 17.72 12.64
CA TYR A 55 1.49 16.26 12.81
C TYR A 55 2.05 15.56 11.57
N THR A 56 2.22 16.25 10.44
CA THR A 56 2.72 15.62 9.22
C THR A 56 4.23 15.61 9.21
N HIS A 57 4.83 14.43 9.22
CA HIS A 57 6.25 14.29 8.90
C HIS A 57 6.47 14.53 7.41
N GLY A 58 7.69 14.94 7.06
CA GLY A 58 8.06 15.25 5.66
C GLY A 58 7.87 14.04 4.76
N ASP A 59 7.60 14.28 3.47
CA ASP A 59 7.34 13.19 2.53
C ASP A 59 8.58 12.29 2.38
N PRO A 60 8.41 10.96 2.36
CA PRO A 60 9.53 10.04 2.25
C PRO A 60 10.23 10.20 0.89
N PRO A 61 11.55 9.99 0.83
CA PRO A 61 12.27 10.09 -0.43
C PRO A 61 11.87 8.91 -1.35
N LEU A 62 11.34 9.24 -2.53
CA LEU A 62 10.91 8.27 -3.54
C LEU A 62 12.04 7.40 -4.10
N SER A 63 13.29 7.68 -3.74
CA SER A 63 14.45 6.87 -4.09
C SER A 63 14.56 5.58 -3.27
N ILE A 64 13.76 5.41 -2.22
CA ILE A 64 13.76 4.18 -1.41
C ILE A 64 13.09 3.05 -2.21
N ARG A 65 13.75 1.90 -2.26
CA ARG A 65 13.29 0.70 -2.96
C ARG A 65 11.97 0.20 -2.34
N LEU A 66 10.98 -0.10 -3.18
CA LEU A 66 9.74 -0.76 -2.74
C LEU A 66 10.01 -2.20 -2.29
N PRO A 67 9.19 -2.75 -1.37
CA PRO A 67 9.34 -4.13 -0.90
C PRO A 67 9.31 -5.15 -2.03
N CYS A 68 10.00 -6.27 -1.83
CA CYS A 68 9.94 -7.40 -2.75
C CYS A 68 8.59 -8.16 -2.67
N MET A 69 8.42 -9.14 -3.56
CA MET A 69 7.21 -9.97 -3.59
C MET A 69 7.09 -10.82 -2.32
N GLU A 70 5.87 -11.10 -1.87
CA GLU A 70 5.64 -11.90 -0.65
C GLU A 70 6.14 -13.34 -0.82
N SER A 71 5.96 -13.92 -2.01
CA SER A 71 6.46 -15.24 -2.39
C SER A 71 7.99 -15.34 -2.31
N LEU A 72 8.72 -14.29 -2.68
CA LEU A 72 10.19 -14.23 -2.56
C LEU A 72 10.62 -14.09 -1.10
N TRP A 73 9.93 -13.23 -0.35
CA TRP A 73 10.18 -13.02 1.08
C TRP A 73 9.97 -14.30 1.89
N SER A 74 8.83 -14.96 1.69
CA SER A 74 8.40 -16.17 2.42
C SER A 74 9.16 -17.44 2.04
N SER A 75 9.70 -17.53 0.82
CA SER A 75 10.43 -18.72 0.37
C SER A 75 11.88 -18.76 0.86
N GLY A 76 12.43 -17.63 1.34
CA GLY A 76 13.85 -17.51 1.72
C GLY A 76 14.82 -17.88 0.58
N ALA A 77 14.31 -18.02 -0.65
CA ALA A 77 15.07 -18.43 -1.80
C ALA A 77 15.93 -17.26 -2.27
N VAL A 78 17.16 -17.56 -2.67
CA VAL A 78 18.02 -16.62 -3.40
C VAL A 78 17.19 -16.08 -4.57
N LEU A 79 17.19 -14.76 -4.74
CA LEU A 79 16.60 -14.00 -5.85
C LEU A 79 17.07 -14.58 -7.19
N GLN A 80 16.50 -15.69 -7.61
CA GLN A 80 16.78 -16.31 -8.88
C GLN A 80 15.87 -15.62 -9.89
N GLU A 81 16.51 -14.88 -10.80
CA GLU A 81 15.81 -14.25 -11.92
C GLU A 81 15.02 -15.31 -12.68
N GLN A 82 13.70 -15.27 -12.56
CA GLN A 82 12.81 -16.06 -13.39
C GLN A 82 12.58 -15.30 -14.70
N PRO A 83 12.65 -15.95 -15.89
CA PRO A 83 12.69 -15.21 -17.15
C PRO A 83 11.31 -14.91 -17.76
N ALA A 84 11.24 -13.73 -18.40
CA ALA A 84 10.50 -13.38 -19.62
C ALA A 84 8.96 -13.19 -19.62
N SER A 85 8.26 -13.13 -18.48
CA SER A 85 6.93 -12.48 -18.47
C SER A 85 7.10 -10.97 -18.29
N PRO A 86 6.19 -10.10 -18.78
CA PRO A 86 6.21 -8.70 -18.39
C PRO A 86 6.12 -8.64 -16.88
N ARG A 87 7.16 -8.11 -16.24
CA ARG A 87 7.20 -7.93 -14.80
C ARG A 87 6.06 -6.98 -14.42
N PRO A 88 5.24 -7.33 -13.42
CA PRO A 88 4.20 -6.41 -12.98
C PRO A 88 4.83 -5.09 -12.52
N GLN A 89 4.13 -3.98 -12.76
CA GLN A 89 4.60 -2.63 -12.39
C GLN A 89 4.89 -2.54 -10.89
N TYR A 90 4.14 -3.29 -10.09
CA TYR A 90 4.30 -3.42 -8.66
C TYR A 90 4.68 -4.85 -8.31
N SER A 91 5.50 -5.02 -7.27
CA SER A 91 5.98 -6.32 -6.79
C SER A 91 4.99 -7.05 -5.89
N SER A 92 4.04 -6.36 -5.27
CA SER A 92 3.10 -6.99 -4.32
C SER A 92 1.87 -6.12 -4.06
N GLY A 93 0.84 -6.71 -3.44
CA GLY A 93 -0.29 -5.94 -2.89
C GLY A 93 0.14 -4.93 -1.85
N PHE A 94 1.14 -5.26 -1.03
CA PHE A 94 1.77 -4.31 -0.12
C PHE A 94 2.35 -3.09 -0.85
N SER A 95 3.10 -3.31 -1.94
CA SER A 95 3.66 -2.21 -2.75
C SER A 95 2.57 -1.34 -3.39
N LEU A 96 1.47 -1.94 -3.87
CA LEU A 96 0.31 -1.19 -4.35
C LEU A 96 -0.31 -0.31 -3.25
N CYS A 97 -0.45 -0.86 -2.05
CA CYS A 97 -1.03 -0.14 -0.91
C CYS A 97 -0.13 1.01 -0.46
N ILE A 98 1.20 0.81 -0.46
CA ILE A 98 2.19 1.86 -0.20
C ILE A 98 2.04 2.99 -1.21
N MET A 99 1.98 2.67 -2.49
CA MET A 99 1.89 3.67 -3.56
C MET A 99 0.59 4.46 -3.50
N LEU A 100 -0.54 3.83 -3.22
CA LEU A 100 -1.78 4.56 -2.94
C LEU A 100 -1.59 5.51 -1.75
N ALA A 101 -1.14 4.98 -0.63
CA ALA A 101 -1.10 5.72 0.62
C ALA A 101 -0.13 6.89 0.59
N VAL A 102 1.08 6.69 0.06
CA VAL A 102 2.15 7.68 0.11
C VAL A 102 2.06 8.65 -1.06
N GLU A 103 1.75 8.20 -2.27
CA GLU A 103 1.76 9.07 -3.45
C GLU A 103 0.38 9.64 -3.79
N GLU A 104 -0.62 8.77 -3.94
CA GLU A 104 -1.94 9.20 -4.42
C GLU A 104 -2.69 9.98 -3.33
N LEU A 105 -2.67 9.52 -2.08
CA LEU A 105 -3.33 10.21 -0.98
C LEU A 105 -2.57 11.46 -0.51
N ARG A 106 -1.30 11.64 -0.89
CA ARG A 106 -0.58 12.90 -0.65
C ARG A 106 -1.24 14.06 -1.39
N VAL A 107 -1.69 13.86 -2.63
CA VAL A 107 -2.43 14.90 -3.38
C VAL A 107 -3.72 15.28 -2.64
N VAL A 108 -4.44 14.29 -2.10
CA VAL A 108 -5.64 14.52 -1.27
C VAL A 108 -5.28 15.31 -0.02
N ARG A 109 -4.21 14.94 0.69
CA ARG A 109 -3.74 15.66 1.88
C ARG A 109 -3.41 17.10 1.55
N THR A 110 -2.63 17.34 0.50
CA THR A 110 -2.24 18.69 0.08
C THR A 110 -3.47 19.54 -0.25
N PHE A 111 -4.45 18.97 -0.94
CA PHE A 111 -5.72 19.64 -1.23
C PHE A 111 -6.49 20.01 0.05
N LEU A 112 -6.62 19.06 0.99
CA LEU A 112 -7.34 19.28 2.25
C LEU A 112 -6.64 20.31 3.16
N LYS A 113 -5.33 20.51 3.00
CA LYS A 113 -4.56 21.54 3.72
C LYS A 113 -4.79 22.96 3.20
N LYS A 114 -5.29 23.13 1.97
CA LYS A 114 -5.46 24.47 1.37
C LYS A 114 -6.63 25.22 2.05
N PRO A 115 -6.42 26.46 2.50
CA PRO A 115 -7.50 27.27 3.06
C PRO A 115 -8.36 27.84 1.94
N TYR A 116 -9.55 27.28 1.74
CA TYR A 116 -10.55 27.85 0.83
C TYR A 116 -11.64 28.58 1.61
N GLU A 117 -11.89 29.82 1.23
CA GLU A 117 -13.02 30.61 1.72
C GLU A 117 -14.25 30.31 0.85
N LEU A 118 -15.01 29.28 1.24
CA LEU A 118 -16.19 28.81 0.49
C LEU A 118 -17.34 29.83 0.44
N SER A 119 -17.23 30.96 1.12
CA SER A 119 -18.17 32.09 0.98
C SER A 119 -18.00 32.81 -0.37
N ARG A 120 -16.80 32.77 -0.96
CA ARG A 120 -16.49 33.45 -2.23
C ARG A 120 -16.75 32.51 -3.40
N LEU A 121 -17.42 33.01 -4.45
CA LEU A 121 -17.77 32.20 -5.61
C LEU A 121 -16.51 31.69 -6.35
N GLU A 122 -15.52 32.54 -6.57
CA GLU A 122 -14.28 32.18 -7.27
C GLU A 122 -13.55 31.04 -6.56
N GLN A 123 -13.30 31.18 -5.25
CA GLN A 123 -12.62 30.13 -4.47
C GLN A 123 -13.42 28.84 -4.37
N ARG A 124 -14.77 28.90 -4.39
CA ARG A 124 -15.60 27.69 -4.49
C ARG A 124 -15.42 26.96 -5.82
N LEU A 125 -15.38 27.71 -6.93
CA LEU A 125 -15.20 27.12 -8.26
C LEU A 125 -13.80 26.51 -8.39
N ASP A 126 -12.78 27.18 -7.86
CA ASP A 126 -11.41 26.66 -7.82
C ASP A 126 -11.36 25.35 -7.01
N TRP A 127 -11.90 25.37 -5.78
CA TRP A 127 -12.00 24.18 -4.93
C TRP A 127 -12.73 23.03 -5.63
N GLN A 128 -13.86 23.31 -6.29
CA GLN A 128 -14.65 22.32 -7.01
C GLN A 128 -13.87 21.71 -8.17
N SER A 129 -13.20 22.54 -8.97
CA SER A 129 -12.41 22.08 -10.11
C SER A 129 -11.23 21.21 -9.66
N GLU A 130 -10.56 21.57 -8.56
CA GLU A 130 -9.46 20.80 -8.03
C GLU A 130 -9.93 19.47 -7.41
N ALA A 131 -11.03 19.50 -6.64
CA ALA A 131 -11.66 18.29 -6.12
C ALA A 131 -12.05 17.31 -7.24
N GLN A 132 -12.58 17.82 -8.35
CA GLN A 132 -12.93 17.01 -9.51
C GLN A 132 -11.69 16.34 -10.13
N ARG A 133 -10.59 17.09 -10.33
CA ARG A 133 -9.34 16.54 -10.89
C ARG A 133 -8.76 15.44 -10.00
N ILE A 134 -8.82 15.60 -8.68
CA ILE A 134 -8.35 14.60 -7.73
C ILE A 134 -9.22 13.34 -7.80
N ASP A 135 -10.54 13.50 -7.91
CA ASP A 135 -11.44 12.36 -8.03
C ASP A 135 -11.24 11.60 -9.36
N GLU A 136 -11.06 12.30 -10.48
CA GLU A 136 -10.71 11.71 -11.77
C GLU A 136 -9.39 10.93 -11.68
N ARG A 137 -8.37 11.49 -11.04
CA ARG A 137 -7.10 10.81 -10.78
C ARG A 137 -7.29 9.52 -9.97
N LEU A 138 -8.01 9.57 -8.85
CA LEU A 138 -8.27 8.40 -8.01
C LEU A 138 -9.15 7.36 -8.72
N THR A 139 -10.04 7.79 -9.61
CA THR A 139 -10.86 6.90 -10.45
C THR A 139 -9.97 6.15 -11.44
N ASN A 140 -9.09 6.86 -12.15
CA ASN A 140 -8.13 6.24 -13.07
C ASN A 140 -7.20 5.27 -12.34
N TRP A 141 -6.68 5.69 -11.17
CA TRP A 141 -5.82 4.83 -10.36
C TRP A 141 -6.55 3.56 -9.89
N ARG A 142 -7.87 3.62 -9.61
CA ARG A 142 -8.67 2.43 -9.29
C ARG A 142 -8.72 1.45 -10.46
N GLU A 143 -8.84 1.93 -11.69
CA GLU A 143 -8.82 1.08 -12.89
C GLU A 143 -7.45 0.42 -13.06
N GLU A 144 -6.38 1.19 -12.90
CA GLU A 144 -5.00 0.69 -12.89
C GLU A 144 -4.77 -0.34 -11.77
N PHE A 145 -5.29 -0.09 -10.58
CA PHE A 145 -5.22 -1.02 -9.45
C PHE A 145 -5.86 -2.36 -9.80
N VAL A 146 -7.06 -2.37 -10.38
CA VAL A 146 -7.72 -3.61 -10.80
C VAL A 146 -6.87 -4.36 -11.82
N ALA A 147 -6.32 -3.68 -12.82
CA ALA A 147 -5.44 -4.28 -13.81
C ALA A 147 -4.16 -4.86 -13.17
N ASN A 148 -3.53 -4.13 -12.26
CA ASN A 148 -2.33 -4.57 -11.55
C ASN A 148 -2.60 -5.76 -10.63
N VAL A 149 -3.73 -5.79 -9.92
CA VAL A 149 -4.15 -6.94 -9.11
C VAL A 149 -4.31 -8.18 -9.99
N PHE A 150 -4.95 -8.07 -11.15
CA PHE A 150 -5.05 -9.20 -12.09
C PHE A 150 -3.69 -9.68 -12.59
N GLN A 151 -2.77 -8.76 -12.91
CA GLN A 151 -1.41 -9.12 -13.32
C GLN A 151 -0.66 -9.85 -12.21
N LEU A 152 -0.72 -9.33 -10.97
CA LEU A 152 -0.09 -9.93 -9.80
C LEU A 152 -0.63 -11.34 -9.51
N ILE A 153 -1.95 -11.51 -9.50
CA ILE A 153 -2.59 -12.82 -9.28
C ILE A 153 -2.14 -13.82 -10.35
N ASN A 154 -2.08 -13.40 -11.61
CA ASN A 154 -1.64 -14.27 -12.69
C ASN A 154 -0.15 -14.61 -12.62
N TYR A 155 0.68 -13.65 -12.20
CA TYR A 155 2.12 -13.83 -12.03
C TYR A 155 2.45 -14.77 -10.87
N GLU A 156 1.74 -14.66 -9.74
CA GLU A 156 1.98 -15.49 -8.54
C GLU A 156 1.20 -16.82 -8.53
N LYS A 157 0.40 -17.11 -9.56
CA LYS A 157 -0.48 -18.29 -9.62
C LYS A 157 0.22 -19.62 -9.36
N GLU A 158 1.48 -19.75 -9.79
CA GLU A 158 2.28 -20.97 -9.61
C GLU A 158 2.90 -21.09 -8.22
N TYR A 159 3.06 -19.96 -7.52
CA TYR A 159 3.75 -19.85 -6.24
C TYR A 159 2.81 -19.85 -5.03
N VAL A 160 1.57 -19.40 -5.22
CA VAL A 160 0.58 -19.28 -4.15
C VAL A 160 -0.64 -20.15 -4.50
N PRO A 161 -0.67 -21.43 -4.08
CA PRO A 161 -1.79 -22.33 -4.38
C PRO A 161 -3.08 -22.01 -3.59
N ARG A 162 -3.05 -21.01 -2.70
CA ARG A 162 -4.21 -20.61 -1.88
C ARG A 162 -4.89 -19.40 -2.51
N GLY A 163 -6.15 -19.56 -2.91
CA GLY A 163 -7.03 -18.49 -3.37
C GLY A 163 -7.50 -17.53 -2.27
N GLU A 164 -6.67 -17.28 -1.25
CA GLU A 164 -6.94 -16.28 -0.22
C GLU A 164 -6.59 -14.90 -0.80
N MET A 165 -7.53 -13.96 -0.76
CA MET A 165 -7.29 -12.59 -1.24
C MET A 165 -6.25 -11.92 -0.34
N GLU A 166 -5.21 -11.37 -0.95
CA GLU A 166 -4.13 -10.71 -0.23
C GLU A 166 -4.67 -9.50 0.59
N PRO A 167 -4.31 -9.36 1.88
CA PRO A 167 -4.91 -8.36 2.76
C PRO A 167 -4.71 -6.91 2.30
N PHE A 168 -3.58 -6.60 1.66
CA PHE A 168 -3.28 -5.27 1.18
C PHE A 168 -4.10 -4.90 -0.07
N PHE A 169 -4.51 -5.85 -0.90
CA PHE A 169 -5.53 -5.60 -1.94
C PHE A 169 -6.85 -5.14 -1.31
N THR A 170 -7.27 -5.81 -0.23
CA THR A 170 -8.49 -5.44 0.50
C THR A 170 -8.34 -4.06 1.14
N LEU A 171 -7.22 -3.79 1.80
CA LEU A 171 -6.92 -2.50 2.42
C LEU A 171 -6.91 -1.37 1.38
N THR A 172 -6.24 -1.58 0.25
CA THR A 172 -6.16 -0.61 -0.85
C THR A 172 -7.56 -0.24 -1.37
N ASN A 173 -8.42 -1.24 -1.61
CA ASN A 173 -9.78 -1.00 -2.05
C ASN A 173 -10.61 -0.26 -0.98
N CYS A 174 -10.43 -0.58 0.31
CA CYS A 174 -11.06 0.15 1.41
C CYS A 174 -10.62 1.62 1.43
N LEU A 175 -9.32 1.91 1.32
CA LEU A 175 -8.79 3.27 1.28
C LEU A 175 -9.36 4.06 0.09
N LEU A 176 -9.37 3.48 -1.11
CA LEU A 176 -9.99 4.10 -2.28
C LEU A 176 -11.46 4.43 -2.06
N ASN A 177 -12.22 3.53 -1.42
CA ASN A 177 -13.63 3.79 -1.11
C ASN A 177 -13.83 4.88 -0.05
N MET A 178 -12.88 5.05 0.87
CA MET A 178 -12.91 6.11 1.89
C MET A 178 -12.61 7.49 1.32
N TYR A 179 -11.71 7.61 0.34
CA TYR A 179 -11.25 8.91 -0.19
C TYR A 179 -11.86 9.31 -1.55
N SER A 180 -12.48 8.39 -2.28
CA SER A 180 -13.36 8.65 -3.43
C SER A 180 -14.66 9.46 -3.15
N PRO A 181 -15.16 9.69 -1.91
CA PRO A 181 -16.35 10.52 -1.68
C PRO A 181 -16.22 12.01 -1.99
N LEU A 182 -15.06 12.51 -2.43
CA LEU A 182 -14.88 13.93 -2.82
C LEU A 182 -15.94 14.39 -3.83
N LYS A 183 -16.33 13.54 -4.78
CA LYS A 183 -17.49 13.77 -5.67
C LYS A 183 -18.81 14.01 -4.94
N ARG A 184 -19.11 13.23 -3.89
CA ARG A 184 -20.39 13.33 -3.13
C ARG A 184 -20.47 14.61 -2.30
N VAL A 185 -19.34 15.11 -1.80
CA VAL A 185 -19.28 16.38 -1.08
C VAL A 185 -19.47 17.54 -2.07
N SER A 186 -18.78 17.51 -3.20
CA SER A 186 -18.90 18.51 -4.27
C SER A 186 -20.34 18.62 -4.81
N GLN A 187 -21.00 17.48 -5.08
CA GLN A 187 -22.37 17.46 -5.60
C GLN A 187 -23.41 17.99 -4.61
N ARG A 188 -23.21 17.78 -3.30
CA ARG A 188 -24.08 18.34 -2.25
C ARG A 188 -23.91 19.84 -2.09
N VAL A 189 -22.68 20.35 -2.24
CA VAL A 189 -22.42 21.81 -2.26
C VAL A 189 -23.10 22.47 -3.45
N SER A 190 -23.14 21.81 -4.61
CA SER A 190 -23.89 22.31 -5.77
C SER A 190 -25.42 22.28 -5.55
N GLN A 191 -25.96 21.25 -4.91
CA GLN A 191 -27.41 21.11 -4.64
C GLN A 191 -27.91 22.08 -3.56
N ALA A 192 -27.12 22.33 -2.52
CA ALA A 192 -27.45 23.29 -1.45
C ALA A 192 -27.53 24.76 -1.93
N ASN A 193 -27.03 25.06 -3.14
CA ASN A 193 -27.13 26.40 -3.74
C ASN A 193 -28.41 26.61 -4.58
N THR A 194 -29.19 25.56 -4.84
CA THR A 194 -30.49 25.67 -5.53
C THR A 194 -31.65 25.97 -4.58
N GLU A 195 -31.46 25.74 -3.28
CA GLU A 195 -32.44 25.99 -2.22
C GLU A 195 -31.88 27.07 -1.30
N GLY A 196 -32.17 28.34 -1.59
CA GLY A 196 -31.74 29.45 -0.77
C GLY A 196 -32.40 29.42 0.62
N GLY A 197 -31.62 29.66 1.68
CA GLY A 197 -32.15 30.08 2.97
C GLY A 197 -31.41 29.51 4.19
N SER A 198 -30.62 30.37 4.85
CA SER A 198 -30.33 30.41 6.29
C SER A 198 -30.24 29.10 7.09
N GLU A 199 -29.06 28.79 7.63
CA GLU A 199 -28.75 28.87 9.08
C GLU A 199 -27.36 28.28 9.40
N HIS A 200 -26.78 28.82 10.47
CA HIS A 200 -25.49 28.45 11.04
C HIS A 200 -25.34 26.96 11.35
N SER A 201 -24.33 26.31 10.77
CA SER A 201 -23.53 25.24 11.38
C SER A 201 -22.53 24.74 10.34
N SER A 202 -21.23 24.87 10.59
CA SER A 202 -20.19 24.24 9.77
C SER A 202 -20.26 22.72 9.98
N PRO A 203 -20.67 21.90 8.98
CA PRO A 203 -20.83 20.46 9.18
C PRO A 203 -19.60 19.65 8.71
N TYR A 204 -18.57 20.30 8.16
CA TYR A 204 -17.59 19.63 7.31
C TYR A 204 -16.56 18.74 8.03
N TYR A 205 -16.58 18.67 9.37
CA TYR A 205 -15.59 17.88 10.11
C TYR A 205 -16.03 16.50 10.60
N ASN A 206 -17.33 16.19 10.59
CA ASN A 206 -17.79 15.01 11.32
C ASN A 206 -18.66 14.11 10.45
N ARG A 207 -18.03 13.05 9.92
CA ARG A 207 -18.55 11.67 9.75
C ARG A 207 -18.21 11.08 8.38
N TRP A 208 -17.00 10.56 8.26
CA TRP A 208 -16.61 9.64 7.21
C TRP A 208 -17.41 8.33 7.31
N PRO A 209 -17.89 7.75 6.20
CA PRO A 209 -18.59 6.47 6.24
C PRO A 209 -17.62 5.36 6.65
N ARG A 210 -17.91 4.67 7.76
CA ARG A 210 -17.19 3.45 8.14
C ARG A 210 -17.40 2.39 7.06
N CYS A 211 -16.32 1.71 6.65
CA CYS A 211 -16.42 0.50 5.84
C CYS A 211 -17.30 -0.52 6.59
N GLN A 212 -18.53 -0.73 6.13
CA GLN A 212 -19.36 -1.82 6.60
C GLN A 212 -18.86 -3.11 5.95
N LYS A 213 -18.46 -4.08 6.80
CA LYS A 213 -18.26 -5.46 6.36
C LYS A 213 -19.59 -5.96 5.78
N ARG A 214 -19.56 -6.40 4.51
CA ARG A 214 -20.60 -7.27 3.96
C ARG A 214 -20.33 -8.70 4.37
#